data_AF-A0A3T0DRF7-F1
#
_entry.id   AF-A0A3T0DRF7-F1
#
_cell.length_a   1.000
_cell.length_b   1.000
_cell.length_c   1.000
_cell.angle_alpha   90.00
_cell.angle_beta   90.00
_cell.angle_gamma   90.00
#
_symmetry.space_group_name_H-M   'P 1'
#
loop_
_entity.id
_entity.type
_entity.pdbx_description
1 polymer ?
#
loop_
_entity_poly.entity_id
_entity_poly.type
_entity_poly.pdbx_seq_one_letter_code
_entity_poly.pdbx_strand_id
1 'polypeptide(L)'
;MPEPSLPHASQQFEELIDLLGLETEVETGNDDAVYGHYIEFGTASRHDPELFPAVLDFFGIPLPFEGAVRVSSLAWLPNLESKTLELTRLALGDPLLSITETGDFMVSFPQLRSDSEETLNLVDHLLPPTLYEHDLPESHRYWQPDPEDLYRDLDDDLMDLYREHPVPVDTLIGELASLRASADATSDPSAQKAFLFACFSLVESFTRQQALTCADRFTAAPEAREYILGLLRREVGRADQRRKLVEAFRPEKDYQHIPHWSLRNKLAHDIGAVPLENGELTYESRPGESVTVGVVAVFDELITHANDHLR
;
A
#
# COMPACT_ATOMS: atom_id res chain seq x y z
N MET A 1 -18.48 4.30 7.08
CA MET A 1 -17.94 5.66 7.20
C MET A 1 -16.46 5.57 6.90
N PRO A 2 -15.89 6.41 6.03
CA PRO A 2 -14.47 6.37 5.76
C PRO A 2 -13.74 6.95 6.98
N GLU A 3 -12.73 6.23 7.46
CA GLU A 3 -11.77 6.78 8.41
C GLU A 3 -11.07 7.98 7.75
N PRO A 4 -10.89 9.11 8.44
CA PRO A 4 -10.07 10.18 7.93
C PRO A 4 -8.62 9.69 7.91
N SER A 5 -8.05 9.53 6.71
CA SER A 5 -6.60 9.45 6.52
C SER A 5 -5.97 10.69 7.18
N LEU A 6 -5.06 10.48 8.13
CA LEU A 6 -4.43 11.50 8.98
C LEU A 6 -3.14 12.04 8.35
N PRO A 7 -3.15 13.14 7.58
CA PRO A 7 -1.93 13.86 7.23
C PRO A 7 -1.29 14.58 8.45
N HIS A 8 -1.98 14.63 9.60
CA HIS A 8 -1.49 15.30 10.81
C HIS A 8 -0.58 14.46 11.71
N ALA A 9 -0.66 13.12 11.65
CA ALA A 9 0.13 12.26 12.55
C ALA A 9 1.61 12.20 12.14
N SER A 10 1.90 12.16 10.84
CA SER A 10 3.29 12.05 10.34
C SER A 10 4.12 13.30 10.64
N GLN A 11 3.54 14.49 10.53
CA GLN A 11 4.23 15.75 10.86
C GLN A 11 4.50 15.88 12.36
N GLN A 12 3.60 15.36 13.20
CA GLN A 12 3.80 15.32 14.65
C GLN A 12 4.96 14.40 15.04
N PHE A 13 5.12 13.26 14.37
CA PHE A 13 6.26 12.38 14.65
C PHE A 13 7.59 12.97 14.20
N GLU A 14 7.62 13.69 13.08
CA GLU A 14 8.84 14.36 12.60
C GLU A 14 9.36 15.39 13.61
N GLU A 15 8.48 16.24 14.16
CA GLU A 15 8.85 17.20 15.19
C GLU A 15 9.38 16.53 16.48
N LEU A 16 8.79 15.39 16.87
CA LEU A 16 9.22 14.64 18.05
C LEU A 16 10.56 13.90 17.83
N ILE A 17 10.78 13.36 16.64
CA ILE A 17 12.05 12.74 16.21
C ILE A 17 13.18 13.78 16.28
N ASP A 18 12.94 14.96 15.70
CA ASP A 18 13.89 16.07 15.70
C ASP A 18 14.17 16.57 17.13
N LEU A 19 13.12 16.69 17.96
CA LEU A 19 13.24 17.13 19.35
C LEU A 19 14.14 16.19 20.18
N LEU A 20 14.01 14.89 19.95
CA LEU A 20 14.79 13.86 20.65
C LEU A 20 16.14 13.55 19.96
N GLY A 21 16.38 14.11 18.77
CA GLY A 21 17.59 13.86 17.98
C GLY A 21 17.75 12.39 17.59
N LEU A 22 16.64 11.70 17.29
CA LEU A 22 16.68 10.28 16.96
C LEU A 22 17.19 10.07 15.53
N GLU A 23 18.08 9.10 15.37
CA GLU A 23 18.56 8.69 14.06
C GLU A 23 17.73 7.53 13.52
N THR A 24 17.69 7.43 12.20
CA THR A 24 17.03 6.34 11.50
C THR A 24 17.96 5.14 11.37
N GLU A 25 17.47 3.96 11.74
CA GLU A 25 18.19 2.69 11.64
C GLU A 25 17.64 1.84 10.50
N VAL A 26 18.43 0.88 10.00
CA VAL A 26 18.04 -0.03 8.91
C VAL A 26 17.65 -1.40 9.49
N GLU A 27 16.44 -1.85 9.20
CA GLU A 27 16.00 -3.20 9.53
C GLU A 27 16.55 -4.20 8.51
N THR A 28 17.44 -5.08 8.97
CA THR A 28 18.07 -6.12 8.13
C THR A 28 17.76 -7.51 8.68
N GLY A 29 17.29 -8.41 7.81
CA GLY A 29 17.07 -9.82 8.14
C GLY A 29 18.35 -10.63 8.26
N ASN A 30 18.21 -11.88 8.70
CA ASN A 30 19.33 -12.82 8.83
C ASN A 30 19.99 -13.21 7.49
N ASP A 31 19.37 -12.84 6.38
CA ASP A 31 19.80 -13.05 5.00
C ASP A 31 20.35 -11.78 4.34
N ASP A 32 20.66 -10.75 5.14
CA ASP A 32 21.07 -9.41 4.70
C ASP A 32 20.01 -8.67 3.86
N ALA A 33 18.76 -9.15 3.85
CA ALA A 33 17.65 -8.46 3.21
C ALA A 33 17.25 -7.22 4.03
N VAL A 34 17.17 -6.06 3.39
CA VAL A 34 16.70 -4.81 4.02
C VAL A 34 15.18 -4.72 3.91
N TYR A 35 14.51 -4.62 5.05
CA TYR A 35 13.04 -4.49 5.13
C TYR A 35 12.59 -3.03 5.14
N GLY A 36 13.47 -2.12 5.53
CA GLY A 36 13.25 -0.68 5.50
C GLY A 36 13.99 0.02 6.63
N HIS A 37 13.54 1.22 6.94
CA HIS A 37 14.00 1.97 8.09
C HIS A 37 13.09 1.74 9.30
N TYR A 38 13.64 1.99 10.49
CA TYR A 38 12.89 2.14 11.71
C TYR A 38 13.50 3.21 12.62
N ILE A 39 12.71 3.72 13.56
CA ILE A 39 13.15 4.61 14.62
C ILE A 39 12.68 4.03 15.96
N GLU A 40 13.62 3.69 16.83
CA GLU A 40 13.35 3.26 18.21
C GLU A 40 13.38 4.48 19.14
N PHE A 41 12.22 4.87 19.68
CA PHE A 41 12.14 5.91 20.71
C PHE A 41 12.74 5.44 22.04
N GLY A 42 12.76 4.13 22.29
CA GLY A 42 13.36 3.57 23.50
C GLY A 42 12.68 4.05 24.79
N THR A 43 13.38 3.89 25.92
CA THR A 43 12.92 4.39 27.22
C THR A 43 13.47 5.78 27.50
N ALA A 44 12.74 6.60 28.25
CA ALA A 44 13.09 7.95 28.68
C ALA A 44 14.50 8.05 29.27
N SER A 45 14.96 7.01 29.98
CA SER A 45 16.31 6.92 30.54
C SER A 45 17.45 6.93 29.51
N ARG A 46 17.16 6.74 28.22
CA ARG A 46 18.13 6.84 27.11
C ARG A 46 18.26 8.26 26.56
N HIS A 47 17.38 9.17 26.94
CA HIS A 47 17.32 10.55 26.45
C HIS A 47 17.86 11.53 27.48
N ASP A 48 18.23 12.73 27.01
CA ASP A 48 18.62 13.84 27.88
C ASP A 48 17.40 14.38 28.65
N PRO A 49 17.40 14.33 30.00
CA PRO A 49 16.29 14.88 30.80
C PRO A 49 16.04 16.38 30.59
N GLU A 50 17.01 17.15 30.09
CA GLU A 50 16.80 18.57 29.75
C GLU A 50 15.76 18.76 28.64
N LEU A 51 15.48 17.73 27.83
CA LEU A 51 14.49 17.76 26.75
C LEU A 51 13.06 17.50 27.23
N PHE A 52 12.87 16.87 28.40
CA PHE A 52 11.55 16.44 28.86
C PHE A 52 10.53 17.57 29.06
N PRO A 53 10.90 18.79 29.49
CA PRO A 53 9.94 19.89 29.50
C PRO A 53 9.32 20.15 28.12
N ALA A 54 10.12 20.10 27.06
CA ALA A 54 9.64 20.30 25.69
C ALA A 54 8.85 19.07 25.18
N VAL A 55 9.28 17.86 25.50
CA VAL A 55 8.55 16.62 25.15
C VAL A 55 7.17 16.60 25.82
N LEU A 56 7.09 16.96 27.10
CA LEU A 56 5.82 16.99 27.82
C LEU A 56 4.90 18.11 27.30
N ASP A 57 5.46 19.27 26.96
CA ASP A 57 4.69 20.35 26.32
C ASP A 57 4.15 19.94 24.93
N PHE A 58 4.93 19.20 24.15
CA PHE A 58 4.49 18.62 22.87
C PHE A 58 3.23 17.74 23.04
N PHE A 59 3.14 16.97 24.13
CA PHE A 59 1.96 16.19 24.49
C PHE A 59 0.88 16.97 25.24
N GLY A 60 1.01 18.29 25.38
CA GLY A 60 0.03 19.14 26.07
C GLY A 60 0.08 19.04 27.59
N ILE A 61 1.21 18.65 28.16
CA ILE A 61 1.47 18.49 29.60
C ILE A 61 2.58 19.46 30.03
N PRO A 62 2.34 20.78 30.03
CA PRO A 62 3.37 21.76 30.39
C PRO A 62 3.61 21.77 31.90
N LEU A 63 4.45 20.84 32.37
CA LEU A 63 4.82 20.75 33.78
C LEU A 63 5.62 21.98 34.22
N PRO A 64 5.30 22.54 35.40
CA PRO A 64 5.95 23.76 35.90
C PRO A 64 7.29 23.44 36.58
N PHE A 65 8.28 22.99 35.82
CA PHE A 65 9.63 22.71 36.34
C PHE A 65 10.29 23.94 36.98
N GLU A 66 9.90 25.14 36.56
CA GLU A 66 10.45 26.40 37.05
C GLU A 66 9.50 27.11 38.03
N GLY A 67 9.71 26.88 39.32
CA GLY A 67 9.18 27.72 40.39
C GLY A 67 7.67 27.58 40.64
N ALA A 68 7.07 28.65 41.15
CA ALA A 68 5.66 28.67 41.52
C ALA A 68 4.80 29.20 40.37
N VAL A 69 3.68 28.54 40.10
CA VAL A 69 2.72 28.91 39.06
C VAL A 69 1.35 29.25 39.66
N ARG A 70 0.52 29.96 38.90
CA ARG A 70 -0.86 30.24 39.32
C ARG A 70 -1.70 28.98 39.17
N VAL A 71 -2.63 28.72 40.09
CA VAL A 71 -3.53 27.55 39.98
C VAL A 71 -4.28 27.53 38.63
N SER A 72 -4.61 28.70 38.09
CA SER A 72 -5.27 28.82 36.79
C SER A 72 -4.44 28.31 35.60
N SER A 73 -3.11 28.25 35.70
CA SER A 73 -2.28 27.70 34.61
C SER A 73 -2.28 26.17 34.56
N LEU A 74 -2.87 25.51 35.56
CA LEU A 74 -3.04 24.05 35.61
C LEU A 74 -4.40 23.60 35.06
N ALA A 75 -5.11 24.45 34.31
CA ALA A 75 -6.42 24.14 33.73
C ALA A 75 -6.38 22.99 32.70
N TRP A 76 -5.20 22.61 32.22
CA TRP A 76 -4.99 21.45 31.35
C TRP A 76 -5.09 20.12 32.11
N LEU A 77 -4.73 20.10 33.41
CA LEU A 77 -4.60 18.87 34.20
C LEU A 77 -5.88 18.01 34.22
N PRO A 78 -7.10 18.58 34.40
CA PRO A 78 -8.33 17.77 34.42
C PRO A 78 -8.72 17.16 33.07
N ASN A 79 -8.12 17.60 31.95
CA ASN A 79 -8.45 17.13 30.60
C ASN A 79 -7.61 15.91 30.17
N LEU A 80 -6.65 15.49 30.98
CA LEU A 80 -5.81 14.33 30.69
C LEU A 80 -6.58 13.02 30.85
N GLU A 81 -6.19 12.02 30.06
CA GLU A 81 -6.67 10.65 30.23
C GLU A 81 -6.27 10.09 31.60
N SER A 82 -7.08 9.16 32.13
CA SER A 82 -6.96 8.69 33.52
C SER A 82 -5.54 8.24 33.91
N LYS A 83 -4.87 7.47 33.04
CA LYS A 83 -3.52 6.96 33.30
C LYS A 83 -2.47 8.07 33.24
N THR A 84 -2.54 8.93 32.23
CA THR A 84 -1.65 10.09 32.07
C THR A 84 -1.81 11.05 33.25
N LEU A 85 -3.04 11.30 33.71
CA LEU A 85 -3.34 12.12 34.88
C LEU A 85 -2.73 11.53 36.17
N GLU A 86 -2.81 10.21 36.36
CA GLU A 86 -2.20 9.53 37.50
C GLU A 86 -0.68 9.73 37.53
N LEU A 87 0.00 9.42 36.42
CA LEU A 87 1.46 9.58 36.29
C LEU A 87 1.88 11.04 36.41
N THR A 88 1.11 11.96 35.84
CA THR A 88 1.34 13.41 35.98
C THR A 88 1.28 13.86 37.43
N ARG A 89 0.31 13.34 38.21
CA ARG A 89 0.21 13.66 39.64
C ARG A 89 1.38 13.09 40.44
N LEU A 90 1.85 11.89 40.10
CA LEU A 90 3.04 11.30 40.72
C LEU A 90 4.28 12.16 40.43
N ALA A 91 4.47 12.61 39.19
CA ALA A 91 5.59 13.46 38.80
C ALA A 91 5.55 14.85 39.48
N LEU A 92 4.36 15.46 39.59
CA LEU A 92 4.18 16.72 40.31
C LEU A 92 4.48 16.60 41.81
N GLY A 93 4.25 15.43 42.41
CA GLY A 93 4.44 15.21 43.84
C GLY A 93 3.50 16.06 44.71
N ASP A 94 3.94 16.35 45.94
CA ASP A 94 3.15 17.14 46.88
C ASP A 94 3.27 18.67 46.61
N PRO A 95 2.16 19.35 46.26
CA PRO A 95 2.19 20.79 46.01
C PRO A 95 2.32 21.60 47.31
N LEU A 96 3.08 22.70 47.24
CA LEU A 96 3.10 23.74 48.27
C LEU A 96 2.32 24.97 47.79
N LEU A 97 1.41 25.45 48.64
CA LEU A 97 0.61 26.65 48.36
C LEU A 97 1.22 27.87 49.04
N SER A 98 1.29 28.97 48.30
CA SER A 98 1.69 30.28 48.83
C SER A 98 0.76 31.37 48.31
N ILE A 99 0.72 32.50 49.01
CA ILE A 99 -0.07 33.67 48.64
C ILE A 99 0.88 34.84 48.45
N THR A 100 0.81 35.51 47.31
CA THR A 100 1.63 36.71 47.04
C THR A 100 1.15 37.90 47.86
N GLU A 101 1.96 38.96 47.94
CA GLU A 101 1.54 40.23 48.57
C GLU A 101 0.31 40.86 47.88
N THR A 102 0.06 40.52 46.60
CA THR A 102 -1.12 40.94 45.83
C THR A 102 -2.34 40.06 46.06
N GLY A 103 -2.23 38.99 46.85
CA GLY A 103 -3.31 38.05 47.16
C GLY A 103 -3.51 36.92 46.15
N ASP A 104 -2.58 36.71 45.21
CA ASP A 104 -2.66 35.63 44.23
C ASP A 104 -2.25 34.29 44.86
N PHE A 105 -3.03 33.23 44.59
CA PHE A 105 -2.69 31.86 44.99
C PHE A 105 -1.69 31.25 44.01
N MET A 106 -0.50 30.94 44.52
CA MET A 106 0.58 30.31 43.80
C MET A 106 0.79 28.88 44.32
N VAL A 107 1.10 27.96 43.41
CA VAL A 107 1.43 26.57 43.72
C VAL A 107 2.82 26.27 43.19
N SER A 108 3.65 25.63 44.02
CA SER A 108 4.99 25.18 43.63
C SER A 108 5.13 23.69 43.88
N PHE A 109 5.92 23.02 43.04
CA PHE A 109 6.14 21.58 43.09
C PHE A 109 7.63 21.31 43.39
N PRO A 110 8.07 21.36 44.65
CA PRO A 110 9.49 21.32 45.01
C PRO A 110 10.17 19.98 44.72
N GLN A 111 9.39 18.92 44.52
CA GLN A 111 9.87 17.58 44.21
C GLN A 111 9.97 17.33 42.70
N LEU A 112 9.33 18.17 41.88
CA LEU A 112 9.31 18.02 40.43
C LEU A 112 10.72 18.23 39.88
N ARG A 113 11.24 17.20 39.21
CA ARG A 113 12.53 17.22 38.52
C ARG A 113 12.41 16.46 37.22
N SER A 114 13.10 16.90 36.18
CA SER A 114 13.09 16.20 34.89
C SER A 114 13.72 14.81 35.00
N ASP A 115 14.73 14.64 35.85
CA ASP A 115 15.46 13.39 36.05
C ASP A 115 14.87 12.45 37.12
N SER A 116 13.67 12.73 37.65
CA SER A 116 13.03 11.84 38.62
C SER A 116 12.42 10.59 37.97
N GLU A 117 12.34 9.50 38.73
CA GLU A 117 11.72 8.24 38.27
C GLU A 117 10.27 8.45 37.84
N GLU A 118 9.52 9.30 38.55
CA GLU A 118 8.14 9.63 38.24
C GLU A 118 8.00 10.39 36.92
N THR A 119 8.91 11.32 36.63
CA THR A 119 8.92 12.04 35.35
C THR A 119 9.34 11.12 34.21
N LEU A 120 10.35 10.27 34.43
CA LEU A 120 10.76 9.26 33.44
C LEU A 120 9.61 8.32 33.08
N ASN A 121 8.87 7.82 34.07
CA ASN A 121 7.71 6.95 33.87
C ASN A 121 6.58 7.67 33.10
N LEU A 122 6.38 8.97 33.34
CA LEU A 122 5.42 9.77 32.59
C LEU A 122 5.85 9.91 31.13
N VAL A 123 7.12 10.22 30.87
CA VAL A 123 7.66 10.35 29.51
C VAL A 123 7.59 9.00 28.78
N ASP A 124 8.00 7.90 29.42
CA ASP A 124 7.88 6.54 28.88
C ASP A 124 6.45 6.16 28.48
N HIS A 125 5.47 6.63 29.24
CA HIS A 125 4.07 6.37 28.92
C HIS A 125 3.59 7.12 27.68
N LEU A 126 4.20 8.27 27.36
CA LEU A 126 3.80 9.17 26.28
C LEU A 126 4.60 8.92 24.99
N LEU A 127 5.85 8.47 25.11
CA LEU A 127 6.66 8.16 23.94
C LEU A 127 6.01 7.04 23.12
N PRO A 128 5.96 7.19 21.79
CA PRO A 128 5.45 6.15 20.93
C PRO A 128 6.36 4.91 20.96
N PRO A 129 5.84 3.74 20.57
CA PRO A 129 6.68 2.57 20.32
C PRO A 129 7.61 2.80 19.11
N THR A 130 8.46 1.83 18.81
CA THR A 130 9.27 1.81 17.58
C THR A 130 8.38 2.04 16.36
N LEU A 131 8.73 3.04 15.56
CA LEU A 131 8.09 3.29 14.27
C LEU A 131 8.87 2.54 13.20
N TYR A 132 8.17 1.73 12.42
CA TYR A 132 8.74 1.02 11.28
C TYR A 132 8.42 1.76 9.99
N GLU A 133 9.08 1.37 8.90
CA GLU A 133 8.99 1.95 7.56
C GLU A 133 7.61 2.54 7.15
N HIS A 134 6.52 1.80 7.38
CA HIS A 134 5.17 2.24 7.01
C HIS A 134 4.62 3.41 7.84
N ASP A 135 5.07 3.56 9.08
CA ASP A 135 4.62 4.57 10.04
C ASP A 135 5.57 5.78 10.10
N LEU A 136 6.78 5.66 9.51
CA LEU A 136 7.76 6.75 9.49
C LEU A 136 7.25 7.94 8.68
N PRO A 137 7.61 9.19 9.07
CA PRO A 137 7.51 10.34 8.18
C PRO A 137 8.29 10.10 6.88
N GLU A 138 7.82 10.69 5.77
CA GLU A 138 8.40 10.44 4.44
C GLU A 138 9.90 10.74 4.37
N SER A 139 10.37 11.76 5.10
CA SER A 139 11.77 12.15 5.21
C SER A 139 12.67 11.07 5.81
N HIS A 140 12.11 10.14 6.59
CA HIS A 140 12.84 9.07 7.29
C HIS A 140 12.66 7.68 6.66
N ARG A 141 11.84 7.52 5.63
CA ARG A 141 11.62 6.21 4.99
C ARG A 141 12.85 5.74 4.21
N TYR A 142 13.11 4.44 4.24
CA TYR A 142 14.15 3.82 3.40
C TYR A 142 13.66 3.75 1.95
N TRP A 143 12.43 3.27 1.78
CA TRP A 143 11.72 3.27 0.51
C TRP A 143 11.09 4.64 0.34
N GLN A 144 11.92 5.64 0.07
CA GLN A 144 11.42 6.86 -0.53
C GLN A 144 10.95 6.46 -1.92
N PRO A 145 9.65 6.58 -2.23
CA PRO A 145 9.24 6.35 -3.58
C PRO A 145 9.94 7.42 -4.42
N ASP A 146 10.89 7.03 -5.26
CA ASP A 146 11.48 7.96 -6.22
C ASP A 146 10.29 8.56 -7.00
N PRO A 147 10.14 9.89 -7.06
CA PRO A 147 9.09 10.50 -7.87
C PRO A 147 9.08 9.98 -9.31
N GLU A 148 10.21 9.47 -9.82
CA GLU A 148 10.32 8.79 -11.10
C GLU A 148 9.94 7.29 -11.05
N ASP A 149 10.18 6.56 -9.95
CA ASP A 149 9.77 5.15 -9.76
C ASP A 149 8.33 4.98 -9.28
N LEU A 150 7.69 6.02 -8.72
CA LEU A 150 6.26 6.05 -8.41
C LEU A 150 5.38 5.80 -9.64
N TYR A 151 5.95 5.92 -10.84
CA TYR A 151 5.31 5.74 -12.14
C TYR A 151 6.07 4.79 -13.07
N ARG A 152 6.98 3.98 -12.53
CA ARG A 152 7.67 2.92 -13.27
C ARG A 152 7.56 1.62 -12.49
N ASP A 153 6.39 1.01 -12.58
CA ASP A 153 6.30 -0.41 -12.28
C ASP A 153 7.15 -1.18 -13.31
N LEU A 154 7.71 -2.33 -12.93
CA LEU A 154 8.33 -3.28 -13.88
C LEU A 154 7.37 -3.66 -15.03
N ASP A 155 6.06 -3.48 -14.80
CA ASP A 155 4.99 -3.63 -15.78
C ASP A 155 4.95 -2.47 -16.81
N ASP A 156 5.45 -1.28 -16.52
CA ASP A 156 5.37 -0.12 -17.43
C ASP A 156 6.27 -0.28 -18.66
N ASP A 157 7.46 -0.85 -18.50
CA ASP A 157 8.32 -1.22 -19.62
C ASP A 157 7.63 -2.28 -20.50
N LEU A 158 6.92 -3.24 -19.90
CA LEU A 158 6.12 -4.23 -20.62
C LEU A 158 4.91 -3.60 -21.32
N MET A 159 4.25 -2.62 -20.70
CA MET A 159 3.15 -1.87 -21.31
C MET A 159 3.65 -1.01 -22.48
N ASP A 160 4.85 -0.44 -22.37
CA ASP A 160 5.47 0.29 -23.48
C ASP A 160 5.81 -0.62 -24.64
N LEU A 161 6.32 -1.83 -24.38
CA LEU A 161 6.53 -2.85 -25.42
C LEU A 161 5.23 -3.19 -26.16
N TYR A 162 4.10 -3.38 -25.45
CA TYR A 162 2.82 -3.65 -26.09
C TYR A 162 2.37 -2.51 -27.00
N ARG A 163 2.61 -1.25 -26.62
CA ARG A 163 2.23 -0.08 -27.41
C ARG A 163 3.16 0.11 -28.62
N GLU A 164 4.47 -0.02 -28.43
CA GLU A 164 5.49 0.26 -29.45
C GLU A 164 5.55 -0.82 -30.53
N HIS A 165 5.19 -2.05 -30.18
CA HIS A 165 5.18 -3.20 -31.08
C HIS A 165 3.80 -3.87 -31.12
N PRO A 166 2.76 -3.18 -31.64
CA PRO A 166 1.41 -3.71 -31.62
C PRO A 166 1.28 -4.91 -32.58
N VAL A 167 0.85 -6.04 -32.04
CA VAL A 167 0.55 -7.26 -32.80
C VAL A 167 -0.78 -7.08 -33.55
N PRO A 168 -0.87 -7.42 -34.86
CA PRO A 168 -2.14 -7.46 -35.58
C PRO A 168 -3.05 -8.60 -35.10
N VAL A 169 -4.38 -8.40 -35.14
CA VAL A 169 -5.35 -9.43 -34.70
C VAL A 169 -5.23 -10.74 -35.48
N ASP A 170 -4.92 -10.67 -36.78
CA ASP A 170 -4.73 -11.86 -37.62
C ASP A 170 -3.49 -12.68 -37.18
N THR A 171 -2.46 -12.01 -36.67
CA THR A 171 -1.28 -12.67 -36.08
C THR A 171 -1.65 -13.39 -34.78
N LEU A 172 -2.39 -12.74 -33.88
CA LEU A 172 -2.92 -13.38 -32.67
C LEU A 172 -3.73 -14.64 -33.01
N ILE A 173 -4.67 -14.53 -33.95
CA ILE A 173 -5.52 -15.68 -34.36
C ILE A 173 -4.66 -16.82 -34.90
N GLY A 174 -3.63 -16.51 -35.69
CA GLY A 174 -2.67 -17.51 -36.19
C GLY A 174 -1.90 -18.21 -35.08
N GLU A 175 -1.43 -17.46 -34.08
CA GLU A 175 -0.72 -18.02 -32.91
C GLU A 175 -1.62 -18.91 -32.06
N LEU A 176 -2.86 -18.47 -31.77
CA LEU A 176 -3.84 -19.28 -31.04
C LEU A 176 -4.14 -20.59 -31.77
N ALA A 177 -4.31 -20.56 -33.09
CA ALA A 177 -4.53 -21.75 -33.89
C ALA A 177 -3.31 -22.69 -33.89
N SER A 178 -2.09 -22.14 -33.92
CA SER A 178 -0.83 -22.91 -33.85
C SER A 178 -0.65 -23.58 -32.48
N LEU A 179 -0.98 -22.88 -31.38
CA LEU A 179 -0.94 -23.43 -30.03
C LEU A 179 -1.97 -24.54 -29.85
N ARG A 180 -3.18 -24.36 -30.36
CA ARG A 180 -4.20 -25.42 -30.38
C ARG A 180 -3.71 -26.66 -31.12
N ALA A 181 -3.18 -26.51 -32.34
CA ALA A 181 -2.67 -27.64 -33.10
C ALA A 181 -1.53 -28.37 -32.36
N SER A 182 -0.70 -27.61 -31.62
CA SER A 182 0.37 -28.16 -30.77
C SER A 182 -0.18 -28.92 -29.55
N ALA A 183 -1.27 -28.42 -28.96
CA ALA A 183 -1.99 -29.10 -27.89
C ALA A 183 -2.66 -30.41 -28.36
N ASP A 184 -3.21 -30.42 -29.57
CA ASP A 184 -3.81 -31.62 -30.18
C ASP A 184 -2.75 -32.68 -30.53
N ALA A 185 -1.53 -32.26 -30.86
CA ALA A 185 -0.44 -33.15 -31.24
C ALA A 185 0.25 -33.83 -30.04
N THR A 186 0.05 -33.34 -28.82
CA THR A 186 0.63 -33.92 -27.60
C THR A 186 -0.39 -34.77 -26.85
N SER A 187 0.08 -35.86 -26.24
CA SER A 187 -0.71 -36.68 -25.31
C SER A 187 -0.47 -36.34 -23.85
N ASP A 188 0.43 -35.40 -23.55
CA ASP A 188 0.73 -34.97 -22.17
C ASP A 188 -0.30 -33.93 -21.68
N PRO A 189 -1.12 -34.25 -20.67
CA PRO A 189 -2.11 -33.32 -20.13
C PRO A 189 -1.49 -32.03 -19.58
N SER A 190 -0.25 -32.08 -19.07
CA SER A 190 0.43 -30.90 -18.53
C SER A 190 0.83 -29.94 -19.66
N ALA A 191 1.38 -30.48 -20.75
CA ALA A 191 1.65 -29.70 -21.96
C ALA A 191 0.37 -29.09 -22.55
N GLN A 192 -0.74 -29.83 -22.63
CA GLN A 192 -2.03 -29.30 -23.11
C GLN A 192 -2.52 -28.11 -22.28
N LYS A 193 -2.42 -28.23 -20.95
CA LYS A 193 -2.74 -27.13 -20.02
C LYS A 193 -1.81 -25.93 -20.21
N ALA A 194 -0.52 -26.16 -20.45
CA ALA A 194 0.45 -25.09 -20.69
C ALA A 194 0.16 -24.33 -21.99
N PHE A 195 -0.19 -25.04 -23.08
CA PHE A 195 -0.62 -24.40 -24.33
C PHE A 195 -1.91 -23.60 -24.17
N LEU A 196 -2.86 -24.12 -23.40
CA LEU A 196 -4.10 -23.40 -23.09
C LEU A 196 -3.82 -22.12 -22.28
N PHE A 197 -2.94 -22.21 -21.27
CA PHE A 197 -2.51 -21.05 -20.49
C PHE A 197 -1.79 -20.01 -21.35
N ALA A 198 -0.96 -20.44 -22.30
CA ALA A 198 -0.33 -19.56 -23.28
C ALA A 198 -1.38 -18.83 -24.13
N CYS A 199 -2.44 -19.51 -24.58
CA CYS A 199 -3.54 -18.88 -25.31
C CYS A 199 -4.24 -17.80 -24.48
N PHE A 200 -4.54 -18.07 -23.20
CA PHE A 200 -5.09 -17.06 -22.30
C PHE A 200 -4.17 -15.84 -22.17
N SER A 201 -2.86 -16.08 -22.00
CA SER A 201 -1.86 -15.02 -21.85
C SER A 201 -1.77 -14.15 -23.10
N LEU A 202 -1.86 -14.74 -24.30
CA LEU A 202 -1.88 -14.00 -25.56
C LEU A 202 -3.14 -13.13 -25.71
N VAL A 203 -4.33 -13.70 -25.46
CA VAL A 203 -5.59 -12.95 -25.53
C VAL A 203 -5.61 -11.79 -24.53
N GLU A 204 -5.13 -12.02 -23.30
CA GLU A 204 -5.01 -10.99 -22.29
C GLU A 204 -4.04 -9.88 -22.72
N SER A 205 -2.82 -10.24 -23.14
CA SER A 205 -1.81 -9.28 -23.59
C SER A 205 -2.32 -8.43 -24.75
N PHE A 206 -3.02 -9.04 -25.70
CA PHE A 206 -3.62 -8.32 -26.82
C PHE A 206 -4.71 -7.35 -26.36
N THR A 207 -5.55 -7.75 -25.40
CA THR A 207 -6.56 -6.86 -24.82
C THR A 207 -5.91 -5.64 -24.15
N ARG A 208 -4.78 -5.83 -23.46
CA ARG A 208 -4.00 -4.73 -22.87
C ARG A 208 -3.43 -3.80 -23.94
N GLN A 209 -2.82 -4.34 -24.99
CA GLN A 209 -2.34 -3.58 -26.15
C GLN A 209 -3.44 -2.71 -26.77
N GLN A 210 -4.64 -3.25 -26.96
CA GLN A 210 -5.75 -2.49 -27.53
C GLN A 210 -6.18 -1.31 -26.66
N ALA A 211 -6.17 -1.48 -25.35
CA ALA A 211 -6.47 -0.39 -24.42
C ALA A 211 -5.37 0.69 -24.46
N LEU A 212 -4.10 0.30 -24.49
CA LEU A 212 -2.95 1.22 -24.49
C LEU A 212 -2.85 2.04 -25.78
N THR A 213 -3.06 1.41 -26.93
CA THR A 213 -3.06 2.09 -28.25
C THR A 213 -4.18 3.13 -28.39
N CYS A 214 -5.20 3.12 -27.53
CA CYS A 214 -6.21 4.18 -27.51
C CYS A 214 -5.64 5.55 -27.10
N ALA A 215 -4.53 5.60 -26.36
CA ALA A 215 -3.84 6.84 -26.02
C ALA A 215 -3.36 7.62 -27.26
N ASP A 216 -3.07 6.92 -28.36
CA ASP A 216 -2.59 7.55 -29.60
C ASP A 216 -3.69 8.35 -30.32
N ARG A 217 -4.94 8.31 -29.84
CA ARG A 217 -6.00 9.23 -30.28
C ARG A 217 -5.77 10.67 -29.81
N PHE A 218 -4.91 10.89 -28.81
CA PHE A 218 -4.60 12.20 -28.23
C PHE A 218 -3.31 12.83 -28.78
N THR A 219 -2.90 12.48 -30.01
CA THR A 219 -1.66 12.98 -30.65
C THR A 219 -1.53 14.50 -30.73
N ALA A 220 -2.65 15.23 -30.75
CA ALA A 220 -2.65 16.70 -30.77
C ALA A 220 -2.33 17.37 -29.41
N ALA A 221 -2.28 16.59 -28.32
CA ALA A 221 -2.03 17.08 -26.96
C ALA A 221 -1.07 16.14 -26.22
N PRO A 222 0.26 16.29 -26.40
CA PRO A 222 1.26 15.37 -25.84
C PRO A 222 1.18 15.19 -24.32
N GLU A 223 0.94 16.27 -23.58
CA GLU A 223 0.81 16.25 -22.12
C GLU A 223 -0.44 15.46 -21.68
N ALA A 224 -1.57 15.64 -22.39
CA ALA A 224 -2.78 14.86 -22.15
C ALA A 224 -2.59 13.40 -22.53
N ARG A 225 -1.85 13.11 -23.60
CA ARG A 225 -1.49 11.75 -24.01
C ARG A 225 -0.69 11.03 -22.94
N GLU A 226 0.36 11.65 -22.41
CA GLU A 226 1.20 11.06 -21.34
C GLU A 226 0.40 10.88 -20.04
N TYR A 227 -0.42 11.85 -19.66
CA TYR A 227 -1.30 11.73 -18.50
C TYR A 227 -2.31 10.57 -18.65
N ILE A 228 -2.96 10.46 -19.81
CA ILE A 228 -3.90 9.37 -20.11
C ILE A 228 -3.16 8.03 -20.17
N LEU A 229 -1.95 7.99 -20.71
CA LEU A 229 -1.14 6.78 -20.77
C LEU A 229 -0.78 6.28 -19.37
N GLY A 230 -0.35 7.17 -18.48
CA GLY A 230 -0.11 6.81 -17.07
C GLY A 230 -1.36 6.26 -16.38
N LEU A 231 -2.53 6.83 -16.66
CA LEU A 231 -3.81 6.28 -16.17
C LEU A 231 -4.12 4.90 -16.79
N LEU A 232 -3.91 4.73 -18.09
CA LEU A 232 -4.16 3.45 -18.76
C LEU A 232 -3.27 2.34 -18.24
N ARG A 233 -1.97 2.58 -18.06
CA ARG A 233 -1.02 1.59 -17.53
C ARG A 233 -1.49 1.05 -16.17
N ARG A 234 -1.88 1.94 -15.26
CA ARG A 234 -2.41 1.58 -13.92
C ARG A 234 -3.71 0.77 -13.97
N GLU A 235 -4.62 1.14 -14.85
CA GLU A 235 -5.98 0.59 -14.85
C GLU A 235 -6.12 -0.69 -15.70
N VAL A 236 -5.25 -0.90 -16.71
CA VAL A 236 -5.32 -2.05 -17.62
C VAL A 236 -4.95 -3.38 -16.96
N GLY A 237 -4.16 -3.35 -15.87
CA GLY A 237 -3.86 -4.53 -15.06
C GLY A 237 -5.08 -5.13 -14.36
N ARG A 238 -6.12 -4.32 -14.08
CA ARG A 238 -7.34 -4.77 -13.38
C ARG A 238 -8.46 -5.07 -14.39
N ALA A 239 -9.00 -6.30 -14.36
CA ALA A 239 -10.00 -6.76 -15.34
C ALA A 239 -11.25 -5.85 -15.44
N ASP A 240 -11.79 -5.40 -14.30
CA ASP A 240 -12.97 -4.53 -14.27
C ASP A 240 -12.72 -3.12 -14.81
N GLN A 241 -11.51 -2.60 -14.62
CA GLN A 241 -11.13 -1.26 -15.08
C GLN A 241 -10.75 -1.28 -16.56
N ARG A 242 -10.07 -2.34 -17.01
CA ARG A 242 -9.84 -2.63 -18.43
C ARG A 242 -11.14 -2.66 -19.23
N ARG A 243 -12.20 -3.29 -18.72
CA ARG A 243 -13.55 -3.24 -19.35
C ARG A 243 -14.03 -1.81 -19.54
N LYS A 244 -14.08 -1.02 -18.46
CA LYS A 244 -14.57 0.37 -18.50
C LYS A 244 -13.78 1.23 -19.49
N LEU A 245 -12.47 1.00 -19.58
CA LEU A 245 -11.61 1.69 -20.53
C LEU A 245 -11.97 1.32 -21.97
N VAL A 246 -12.03 0.03 -22.30
CA VAL A 246 -12.37 -0.41 -23.65
C VAL A 246 -13.77 0.08 -24.06
N GLU A 247 -14.77 -0.01 -23.18
CA GLU A 247 -16.12 0.52 -23.41
C GLU A 247 -16.12 2.03 -23.63
N ALA A 248 -15.33 2.80 -22.86
CA ALA A 248 -15.22 4.25 -23.03
C ALA A 248 -14.58 4.65 -24.38
N PHE A 249 -13.61 3.87 -24.86
CA PHE A 249 -12.91 4.15 -26.12
C PHE A 249 -13.55 3.50 -27.35
N ARG A 250 -14.40 2.49 -27.17
CA ARG A 250 -15.10 1.76 -28.25
C ARG A 250 -16.57 1.54 -27.87
N PRO A 251 -17.36 2.61 -27.67
CA PRO A 251 -18.76 2.50 -27.24
C PRO A 251 -19.64 1.71 -28.22
N GLU A 252 -19.20 1.55 -29.46
CA GLU A 252 -19.85 0.74 -30.50
C GLU A 252 -19.60 -0.77 -30.40
N LYS A 253 -18.69 -1.23 -29.53
CA LYS A 253 -18.39 -2.65 -29.30
C LYS A 253 -18.68 -3.04 -27.85
N ASP A 254 -19.53 -4.04 -27.65
CA ASP A 254 -19.74 -4.64 -26.34
C ASP A 254 -18.45 -5.35 -25.89
N TYR A 255 -17.82 -4.89 -24.81
CA TYR A 255 -16.68 -5.58 -24.23
C TYR A 255 -17.12 -6.94 -23.71
N GLN A 256 -16.57 -8.00 -24.30
CA GLN A 256 -16.77 -9.36 -23.80
C GLN A 256 -15.63 -9.73 -22.87
N HIS A 257 -15.97 -10.42 -21.78
CA HIS A 257 -14.95 -11.00 -20.92
C HIS A 257 -14.24 -12.13 -21.65
N ILE A 258 -12.95 -12.30 -21.35
CA ILE A 258 -12.22 -13.49 -21.80
C ILE A 258 -12.95 -14.71 -21.22
N PRO A 259 -13.38 -15.67 -22.06
CA PRO A 259 -14.13 -16.83 -21.59
C PRO A 259 -13.30 -17.61 -20.56
N HIS A 260 -13.94 -18.28 -19.62
CA HIS A 260 -13.26 -19.10 -18.61
C HIS A 260 -12.16 -18.39 -17.80
N TRP A 261 -12.32 -17.11 -17.45
CA TRP A 261 -11.32 -16.36 -16.67
C TRP A 261 -10.89 -17.05 -15.36
N SER A 262 -11.80 -17.72 -14.65
CA SER A 262 -11.45 -18.48 -13.44
C SER A 262 -10.50 -19.64 -13.73
N LEU A 263 -10.64 -20.32 -14.87
CA LEU A 263 -9.72 -21.38 -15.30
C LEU A 263 -8.33 -20.82 -15.59
N ARG A 264 -8.24 -19.67 -16.29
CA ARG A 264 -6.97 -18.95 -16.50
C ARG A 264 -6.25 -18.71 -15.18
N ASN A 265 -6.95 -18.20 -14.16
CA ASN A 265 -6.34 -17.91 -12.86
C ASN A 265 -5.88 -19.19 -12.14
N LYS A 266 -6.67 -20.27 -12.19
CA LYS A 266 -6.27 -21.55 -11.60
C LYS A 266 -5.02 -22.11 -12.28
N LEU A 267 -4.96 -22.08 -13.61
CA LEU A 267 -3.78 -22.50 -14.38
C LEU A 267 -2.53 -21.67 -14.08
N ALA A 268 -2.69 -20.36 -13.85
CA ALA A 268 -1.60 -19.45 -13.51
C ALA A 268 -1.00 -19.72 -12.11
N HIS A 269 -1.86 -20.02 -11.13
CA HIS A 269 -1.42 -20.26 -9.74
C HIS A 269 -0.93 -21.68 -9.51
N ASP A 270 -1.65 -22.67 -10.03
CA ASP A 270 -1.30 -24.08 -9.92
C ASP A 270 -1.88 -24.88 -11.10
N ILE A 271 -1.05 -25.06 -12.12
CA ILE A 271 -1.39 -25.87 -13.30
C ILE A 271 -1.73 -27.32 -12.92
N GLY A 272 -1.18 -27.84 -11.83
CA GLY A 272 -1.40 -29.20 -11.33
C GLY A 272 -2.79 -29.38 -10.72
N ALA A 273 -3.35 -28.32 -10.12
CA ALA A 273 -4.67 -28.34 -9.48
C ALA A 273 -5.86 -28.44 -10.45
N VAL A 274 -5.63 -28.25 -11.76
CA VAL A 274 -6.64 -28.41 -12.80
C VAL A 274 -6.52 -29.80 -13.42
N PRO A 275 -7.36 -30.79 -13.03
CA PRO A 275 -7.38 -32.09 -13.68
C PRO A 275 -7.86 -31.98 -15.13
N LEU A 276 -7.18 -32.74 -16.00
CA LEU A 276 -7.54 -32.93 -17.41
C LEU A 276 -7.68 -34.43 -17.66
N GLU A 277 -8.92 -34.90 -17.76
CA GLU A 277 -9.26 -36.31 -17.92
C GLU A 277 -10.23 -36.48 -19.10
N ASN A 278 -9.95 -37.42 -20.00
CA ASN A 278 -10.79 -37.69 -21.18
C ASN A 278 -11.12 -36.44 -22.04
N GLY A 279 -10.20 -35.47 -22.08
CA GLY A 279 -10.39 -34.22 -22.82
C GLY A 279 -11.24 -33.18 -22.10
N GLU A 280 -11.57 -33.38 -20.81
CA GLU A 280 -12.33 -32.45 -20.00
C GLU A 280 -11.48 -31.85 -18.87
N LEU A 281 -11.56 -30.54 -18.72
CA LEU A 281 -10.97 -29.77 -17.64
C LEU A 281 -12.01 -29.58 -16.55
N THR A 282 -11.64 -29.90 -15.31
CA THR A 282 -12.48 -29.59 -14.15
C THR A 282 -11.80 -28.56 -13.27
N TYR A 283 -12.51 -27.48 -12.93
CA TYR A 283 -11.97 -26.41 -12.10
C TYR A 283 -13.08 -25.75 -11.28
N GLU A 284 -12.69 -25.15 -10.16
CA GLU A 284 -13.58 -24.37 -9.31
C GLU A 284 -13.69 -22.95 -9.87
N SER A 285 -14.89 -22.57 -10.32
CA SER A 285 -15.15 -21.24 -10.89
C SER A 285 -15.33 -20.16 -9.81
N ARG A 286 -15.89 -20.56 -8.67
CA ARG A 286 -16.11 -19.78 -7.44
C ARG A 286 -16.05 -20.73 -6.24
N PRO A 287 -15.80 -20.25 -5.01
CA PRO A 287 -15.76 -21.09 -3.82
C PRO A 287 -16.97 -22.06 -3.74
N GLY A 288 -16.72 -23.35 -3.89
CA GLY A 288 -17.72 -24.43 -3.87
C GLY A 288 -18.44 -24.73 -5.20
N GLU A 289 -18.13 -24.02 -6.29
CA GLU A 289 -18.76 -24.19 -7.61
C GLU A 289 -17.78 -24.81 -8.61
N SER A 290 -17.86 -26.13 -8.77
CA SER A 290 -17.06 -26.89 -9.75
C SER A 290 -17.70 -26.84 -11.15
N VAL A 291 -16.89 -26.58 -12.16
CA VAL A 291 -17.26 -26.53 -13.58
C VAL A 291 -16.38 -27.49 -14.36
N THR A 292 -16.99 -28.24 -15.28
CA THR A 292 -16.29 -29.15 -16.20
C THR A 292 -16.54 -28.71 -17.63
N VAL A 293 -15.48 -28.58 -18.42
CA VAL A 293 -15.53 -28.13 -19.82
C VAL A 293 -14.59 -28.93 -20.70
N GLY A 294 -14.95 -29.14 -21.97
CA GLY A 294 -14.07 -29.77 -22.94
C GLY A 294 -12.89 -28.87 -23.29
N VAL A 295 -11.65 -29.37 -23.21
CA VAL A 295 -10.44 -28.60 -23.49
C VAL A 295 -10.45 -27.99 -24.90
N VAL A 296 -10.95 -28.74 -25.88
CA VAL A 296 -11.08 -28.29 -27.28
C VAL A 296 -12.06 -27.12 -27.38
N ALA A 297 -13.16 -27.17 -26.65
CA ALA A 297 -14.16 -26.10 -26.63
C ALA A 297 -13.55 -24.80 -26.08
N VAL A 298 -12.72 -24.87 -25.02
CA VAL A 298 -12.07 -23.68 -24.46
C VAL A 298 -11.12 -23.02 -25.49
N PHE A 299 -10.34 -23.82 -26.24
CA PHE A 299 -9.53 -23.28 -27.34
C PHE A 299 -10.39 -22.60 -28.42
N ASP A 300 -11.47 -23.26 -28.83
CA ASP A 300 -12.40 -22.73 -29.84
C ASP A 300 -13.05 -21.42 -29.39
N GLU A 301 -13.47 -21.34 -28.13
CA GLU A 301 -14.05 -20.15 -27.54
C GLU A 301 -13.05 -18.99 -27.47
N LEU A 302 -11.78 -19.25 -27.15
CA LEU A 302 -10.74 -18.22 -27.15
C LEU A 302 -10.45 -17.68 -28.55
N ILE A 303 -10.39 -18.55 -29.56
CA ILE A 303 -10.20 -18.15 -30.96
C ILE A 303 -11.41 -17.37 -31.48
N THR A 304 -12.62 -17.80 -31.12
CA THR A 304 -13.87 -17.12 -31.48
C THR A 304 -13.92 -15.75 -30.82
N HIS A 305 -13.59 -15.65 -29.54
CA HIS A 305 -13.50 -14.39 -28.81
C HIS A 305 -12.54 -13.41 -29.48
N ALA A 306 -11.35 -13.88 -29.88
CA ALA A 306 -10.39 -13.03 -30.59
C ALA A 306 -10.92 -12.56 -31.97
N ASN A 307 -11.60 -13.42 -32.71
CA ASN A 307 -12.17 -13.08 -34.02
C ASN A 307 -13.33 -12.07 -33.93
N ASP A 308 -14.25 -12.27 -32.99
CA ASP A 308 -15.52 -11.54 -32.96
C ASP A 308 -15.44 -10.25 -32.16
N HIS A 309 -14.56 -10.18 -31.16
CA HIS A 309 -14.53 -9.07 -30.19
C HIS A 309 -13.24 -8.25 -30.22
N LEU A 310 -12.13 -8.83 -30.70
CA LEU A 310 -10.84 -8.13 -30.75
C LEU A 310 -10.48 -7.62 -32.15
N ARG A 311 -11.14 -8.09 -33.21
CA ARG A 311 -11.09 -7.48 -34.55
C ARG A 311 -12.00 -6.26 -34.59
#